data_AF-A0A2V0PI29-F1
#
_entry.id   AF-A0A2V0PI29-F1
#
_cell.length_a   1.000
_cell.length_b   1.000
_cell.length_c   1.000
_cell.angle_alpha   90.00
_cell.angle_beta   90.00
_cell.angle_gamma   90.00
#
_symmetry.space_group_name_H-M   'P 1'
#
loop_
_entity.id
_entity.type
_entity.pdbx_description
1 polymer ?
#
loop_
_entity_poly.entity_id
_entity_poly.type
_entity_poly.pdbx_seq_one_letter_code
_entity_poly.pdbx_strand_id
1 'polypeptide(L)'
;MQLANVQRRAAAGAQRAPQQLRLQRPAGVAARGRASAPVQPAASAVAARAAPTALEVSLEKETFETSSRDAYYTRRHEIILRHFPSALGVDDFMSRVEIALSAHGFRGENSIAMTNLCRDEVTTVLKDKIESAFGGSFNTNGLGAVLTCGVTGIKAGLSHSPLSVEDGRERYVFFSFPHTAINESGELGVISRPNRPGQSCACGALAKALNELQVEGLSPNCRVPGVHDPLDPEYSILKQRLARRIRYERLEPILMDLSDMTAVAER
;
A
#
# COMPACT_ATOMS: atom_id res chain seq x y z
N MET A 1 46.73 28.44 61.40
CA MET A 1 47.56 27.38 61.99
C MET A 1 46.72 26.11 62.01
N GLN A 2 47.12 25.09 61.21
CA GLN A 2 46.67 23.67 61.12
C GLN A 2 45.16 23.37 60.93
N LEU A 3 44.69 22.95 59.75
CA LEU A 3 44.77 21.65 59.04
C LEU A 3 43.95 20.50 59.68
N ALA A 4 42.89 20.07 58.99
CA ALA A 4 42.58 18.65 58.79
C ALA A 4 41.63 18.43 57.58
N ASN A 5 42.06 17.53 56.70
CA ASN A 5 41.47 17.12 55.43
C ASN A 5 40.22 16.24 55.59
N VAL A 6 39.25 16.36 54.67
CA VAL A 6 38.50 15.20 54.14
C VAL A 6 38.36 15.34 52.63
N GLN A 7 39.01 14.42 51.91
CA GLN A 7 39.12 14.37 50.46
C GLN A 7 37.87 13.78 49.79
N ARG A 8 37.54 14.33 48.62
CA ARG A 8 36.60 13.81 47.63
C ARG A 8 37.19 12.57 46.96
N ARG A 9 36.38 11.50 46.81
CA ARG A 9 36.73 10.33 45.98
C ARG A 9 36.25 10.55 44.54
N ALA A 10 37.20 10.70 43.63
CA ALA A 10 37.02 10.47 42.20
C ALA A 10 37.30 8.98 41.91
N ALA A 11 36.40 8.34 41.15
CA ALA A 11 36.57 6.97 40.69
C ALA A 11 37.45 6.95 39.43
N ALA A 12 38.63 6.35 39.55
CA ALA A 12 39.52 6.04 38.44
C ALA A 12 39.21 4.63 37.90
N GLY A 13 39.23 4.50 36.57
CA GLY A 13 38.89 3.29 35.85
C GLY A 13 39.91 2.16 35.95
N ALA A 14 39.42 0.96 35.68
CA ALA A 14 40.24 -0.19 35.31
C ALA A 14 39.60 -0.86 34.09
N GLN A 15 40.25 -0.76 32.94
CA GLN A 15 39.93 -1.52 31.73
C GLN A 15 40.23 -3.00 31.99
N ARG A 16 39.26 -3.89 31.76
CA ARG A 16 39.47 -5.35 31.72
C ARG A 16 39.23 -5.85 30.30
N ALA A 17 40.21 -6.55 29.75
CA ALA A 17 40.15 -7.22 28.46
C ALA A 17 39.15 -8.41 28.48
N PRO A 18 38.54 -8.77 27.34
CA PRO A 18 37.58 -9.87 27.29
C PRO A 18 38.30 -11.24 27.31
N GLN A 19 37.91 -12.11 28.25
CA GLN A 19 38.29 -13.52 28.29
C GLN A 19 37.54 -14.29 27.19
N GLN A 20 38.29 -14.94 26.30
CA GLN A 20 37.75 -15.87 25.31
C GLN A 20 37.26 -17.16 26.01
N LEU A 21 35.97 -17.45 25.92
CA LEU A 21 35.39 -18.72 26.36
C LEU A 21 35.79 -19.84 25.37
N ARG A 22 36.72 -20.71 25.77
CA ARG A 22 36.98 -21.98 25.08
C ARG A 22 35.88 -22.98 25.42
N LEU A 23 35.00 -23.27 24.47
CA LEU A 23 34.07 -24.40 24.55
C LEU A 23 34.83 -25.72 24.39
N GLN A 24 34.82 -26.55 25.44
CA GLN A 24 35.32 -27.93 25.40
C GLN A 24 34.29 -28.84 24.71
N ARG A 25 34.76 -29.69 23.78
CA ARG A 25 33.93 -30.70 23.11
C ARG A 25 33.81 -31.96 24.00
N PRO A 26 32.61 -32.52 24.21
CA PRO A 26 32.49 -33.83 24.83
C PRO A 26 32.76 -34.96 23.81
N ALA A 27 33.26 -36.08 24.34
CA ALA A 27 33.67 -37.27 23.61
C ALA A 27 32.49 -38.10 23.08
N GLY A 28 32.79 -38.95 22.10
CA GLY A 28 31.87 -39.56 21.16
C GLY A 28 30.78 -40.49 21.72
N VAL A 29 29.69 -40.57 20.97
CA VAL A 29 28.79 -41.72 20.92
C VAL A 29 28.69 -42.14 19.46
N ALA A 30 29.06 -43.39 19.17
CA ALA A 30 29.05 -43.97 17.84
C ALA A 30 27.62 -44.29 17.41
N ALA A 31 27.16 -43.70 16.30
CA ALA A 31 25.90 -44.06 15.64
C ALA A 31 26.20 -44.61 14.24
N ARG A 32 25.67 -45.81 13.99
CA ARG A 32 25.84 -46.62 12.77
C ARG A 32 25.30 -45.89 11.54
N GLY A 33 26.09 -45.88 10.47
CA GLY A 33 25.73 -45.26 9.19
C GLY A 33 24.63 -46.01 8.44
N ARG A 34 23.64 -45.26 7.96
CA ARG A 34 22.91 -45.54 6.71
C ARG A 34 23.06 -44.31 5.82
N ALA A 35 23.70 -44.50 4.67
CA ALA A 35 23.83 -43.46 3.66
C ALA A 35 22.45 -43.06 3.14
N SER A 36 22.11 -41.78 3.29
CA SER A 36 20.94 -41.17 2.65
C SER A 36 21.43 -40.43 1.40
N ALA A 37 20.79 -40.73 0.27
CA ALA A 37 21.08 -40.09 -1.02
C ALA A 37 20.78 -38.58 -0.98
N PRO A 38 21.46 -37.75 -1.79
CA PRO A 38 21.22 -36.31 -1.80
C PRO A 38 19.84 -36.00 -2.39
N VAL A 39 18.99 -35.34 -1.61
CA VAL A 39 17.73 -34.76 -2.07
C VAL A 39 18.06 -33.48 -2.85
N GLN A 40 17.83 -33.50 -4.16
CA GLN A 40 17.84 -32.29 -4.98
C GLN A 40 16.63 -31.42 -4.63
N PRO A 41 16.76 -30.09 -4.54
CA PRO A 41 15.60 -29.22 -4.39
C PRO A 41 14.78 -29.24 -5.68
N ALA A 42 13.54 -29.73 -5.58
CA ALA A 42 12.58 -29.64 -6.68
C ALA A 42 12.25 -28.16 -6.92
N ALA A 43 12.73 -27.62 -8.02
CA ALA A 43 12.27 -26.35 -8.55
C ALA A 43 10.79 -26.47 -8.90
N SER A 44 9.91 -25.91 -8.07
CA SER A 44 8.49 -25.75 -8.41
C SER A 44 8.38 -24.64 -9.44
N ALA A 45 8.40 -25.02 -10.71
CA ALA A 45 7.99 -24.15 -11.80
C ALA A 45 6.47 -24.00 -11.71
N VAL A 46 5.99 -22.95 -11.03
CA VAL A 46 4.62 -22.49 -11.18
C VAL A 46 4.52 -21.88 -12.58
N ALA A 47 4.13 -22.71 -13.55
CA ALA A 47 3.75 -22.25 -14.87
C ALA A 47 2.55 -21.30 -14.69
N ALA A 48 2.77 -20.01 -14.91
CA ALA A 48 1.71 -19.03 -15.05
C ALA A 48 0.79 -19.47 -16.19
N ARG A 49 -0.33 -20.12 -15.85
CA ARG A 49 -1.39 -20.36 -16.81
C ARG A 49 -1.95 -18.99 -17.22
N ALA A 50 -1.93 -18.73 -18.52
CA ALA A 50 -2.52 -17.56 -19.13
C ALA A 50 -3.95 -17.36 -18.60
N ALA A 51 -4.26 -16.13 -18.22
CA ALA A 51 -5.59 -15.72 -17.81
C ALA A 51 -6.61 -16.11 -18.91
N PRO A 52 -7.81 -16.59 -18.57
CA PRO A 52 -8.85 -16.81 -19.55
C PRO A 52 -9.14 -15.48 -20.25
N THR A 53 -9.06 -15.51 -21.58
CA THR A 53 -9.37 -14.41 -22.50
C THR A 53 -10.65 -13.73 -22.06
N ALA A 54 -10.51 -12.48 -21.58
CA ALA A 54 -11.64 -11.59 -21.41
C ALA A 54 -12.44 -11.56 -22.72
N LEU A 55 -13.77 -11.58 -22.61
CA LEU A 55 -14.65 -11.21 -23.71
C LEU A 55 -14.12 -9.89 -24.29
N GLU A 56 -13.60 -9.95 -25.53
CA GLU A 56 -13.12 -8.78 -26.26
C GLU A 56 -14.32 -7.86 -26.51
N VAL A 57 -14.58 -6.95 -25.57
CA VAL A 57 -15.16 -5.67 -25.93
C VAL A 57 -14.10 -5.00 -26.79
N SER A 58 -14.33 -4.98 -28.10
CA SER A 58 -13.52 -4.28 -29.08
C SER A 58 -13.61 -2.77 -28.83
N LEU A 59 -12.95 -2.31 -27.78
CA LEU A 59 -12.43 -0.96 -27.73
C LEU A 59 -11.36 -0.92 -28.81
N GLU A 60 -11.66 -0.25 -29.92
CA GLU A 60 -10.68 0.04 -30.96
C GLU A 60 -9.38 0.49 -30.28
N LYS A 61 -8.27 -0.21 -30.56
CA LYS A 61 -6.94 0.23 -30.13
C LYS A 61 -6.64 1.53 -30.88
N GLU A 62 -7.07 2.67 -30.32
CA GLU A 62 -6.72 3.98 -30.84
C GLU A 62 -5.19 4.12 -30.76
N THR A 63 -4.52 4.02 -31.91
CA THR A 63 -3.08 4.32 -32.01
C THR A 63 -2.90 5.83 -32.01
N PHE A 64 -2.33 6.36 -30.92
CA PHE A 64 -2.13 7.78 -30.69
C PHE A 64 -0.90 8.33 -31.43
N GLU A 65 -1.05 8.68 -32.70
CA GLU A 65 -0.07 9.54 -33.40
C GLU A 65 -0.64 10.96 -33.50
N THR A 66 -0.21 11.84 -32.60
CA THR A 66 -0.48 13.28 -32.70
C THR A 66 0.83 14.05 -32.63
N SER A 67 1.05 14.98 -33.57
CA SER A 67 2.23 15.85 -33.60
C SER A 67 2.17 16.99 -32.56
N SER A 68 1.05 17.16 -31.85
CA SER A 68 0.85 18.19 -30.84
C SER A 68 0.83 17.60 -29.43
N ARG A 69 1.76 18.06 -28.60
CA ARG A 69 1.85 17.70 -27.17
C ARG A 69 0.57 18.07 -26.41
N ASP A 70 -0.01 19.22 -26.72
CA ASP A 70 -1.20 19.73 -26.02
C ASP A 70 -2.45 18.93 -26.42
N ALA A 71 -2.56 18.52 -27.68
CA ALA A 71 -3.62 17.63 -28.14
C ALA A 71 -3.52 16.24 -27.47
N TYR A 72 -2.30 15.70 -27.34
CA TYR A 72 -2.06 14.46 -26.61
C TYR A 72 -2.54 14.56 -25.15
N TYR A 73 -2.10 15.57 -24.40
CA TYR A 73 -2.50 15.71 -22.98
C TYR A 73 -4.00 15.98 -22.80
N THR A 74 -4.61 16.77 -23.68
CA THR A 74 -6.06 17.03 -23.66
C THR A 74 -6.84 15.72 -23.80
N ARG A 75 -6.49 14.91 -24.80
CA ARG A 75 -7.18 13.63 -25.03
C ARG A 75 -6.94 12.61 -23.91
N ARG A 76 -5.72 12.55 -23.36
CA ARG A 76 -5.41 11.74 -22.17
C ARG A 76 -6.28 12.13 -20.98
N HIS A 77 -6.47 13.43 -20.77
CA HIS A 77 -7.34 13.95 -19.73
C HIS A 77 -8.80 13.56 -19.96
N GLU A 78 -9.32 13.68 -21.19
CA GLU A 78 -10.67 13.23 -21.54
C GLU A 78 -10.90 11.75 -21.23
N ILE A 79 -9.93 10.87 -21.53
CA ILE A 79 -10.02 9.44 -21.23
C ILE A 79 -10.12 9.21 -19.72
N ILE A 80 -9.29 9.89 -18.93
CA ILE A 80 -9.35 9.80 -17.46
C ILE A 80 -10.74 10.23 -16.96
N LEU A 81 -11.28 11.34 -17.48
CA LEU A 81 -12.57 11.87 -17.07
C LEU A 81 -13.76 10.98 -17.45
N ARG A 82 -13.64 10.13 -18.48
CA ARG A 82 -14.68 9.13 -18.81
C ARG A 82 -14.85 8.09 -17.70
N HIS A 83 -13.75 7.70 -17.06
CA HIS A 83 -13.78 6.74 -15.94
C HIS A 83 -13.98 7.45 -14.59
N PHE A 84 -13.36 8.61 -14.40
CA PHE A 84 -13.32 9.35 -13.14
C PHE A 84 -13.62 10.83 -13.37
N PRO A 85 -14.90 11.23 -13.45
CA PRO A 85 -15.30 12.61 -13.79
C PRO A 85 -14.78 13.68 -12.81
N SER A 86 -14.46 13.29 -11.56
CA SER A 86 -13.91 14.18 -10.53
C SER A 86 -12.38 14.16 -10.45
N ALA A 87 -11.68 13.53 -11.41
CA ALA A 87 -10.24 13.42 -11.39
C ALA A 87 -9.57 14.80 -11.52
N LEU A 88 -8.59 15.05 -10.67
CA LEU A 88 -7.75 16.25 -10.69
C LEU A 88 -6.29 15.85 -10.84
N GLY A 89 -5.48 16.74 -11.39
CA GLY A 89 -4.03 16.63 -11.27
C GLY A 89 -3.63 16.68 -9.80
N VAL A 90 -2.62 15.91 -9.39
CA VAL A 90 -2.27 15.74 -7.96
C VAL A 90 -1.94 17.07 -7.27
N ASP A 91 -1.28 18.00 -7.96
CA ASP A 91 -0.95 19.31 -7.42
C ASP A 91 -2.19 20.21 -7.23
N ASP A 92 -3.14 20.15 -8.17
CA ASP A 92 -4.42 20.85 -8.06
C ASP A 92 -5.27 20.26 -6.92
N PHE A 93 -5.32 18.93 -6.83
CA PHE A 93 -5.97 18.23 -5.71
C PHE A 93 -5.41 18.70 -4.36
N MET A 94 -4.08 18.66 -4.18
CA MET A 94 -3.45 19.07 -2.92
C MET A 94 -3.67 20.55 -2.61
N SER A 95 -3.55 21.42 -3.61
CA SER A 95 -3.81 22.86 -3.43
C SER A 95 -5.24 23.13 -2.94
N ARG A 96 -6.24 22.44 -3.52
CA ARG A 96 -7.63 22.55 -3.10
C ARG A 96 -7.87 21.99 -1.70
N VAL A 97 -7.23 20.88 -1.35
CA VAL A 97 -7.28 20.29 -0.01
C VAL A 97 -6.74 21.26 1.03
N GLU A 98 -5.56 21.84 0.80
CA GLU A 98 -4.94 22.81 1.70
C GLU A 98 -5.81 24.05 1.87
N ILE A 99 -6.36 24.61 0.78
CA ILE A 99 -7.27 25.76 0.83
C ILE A 99 -8.52 25.42 1.66
N ALA A 100 -9.18 24.29 1.38
CA ALA A 100 -10.41 23.90 2.07
C ALA A 100 -10.15 23.65 3.57
N LEU A 101 -9.10 22.92 3.91
CA LEU A 101 -8.70 22.64 5.29
C LEU A 101 -8.28 23.91 6.02
N SER A 102 -7.67 24.86 5.31
CA SER A 102 -7.22 26.11 5.92
C SER A 102 -8.35 26.95 6.50
N ALA A 103 -9.53 26.90 5.86
CA ALA A 103 -10.76 27.56 6.32
C ALA A 103 -11.28 26.98 7.65
N HIS A 104 -10.82 25.79 8.03
CA HIS A 104 -11.16 25.11 9.28
C HIS A 104 -10.00 25.10 10.29
N GLY A 105 -8.97 25.93 10.08
CA GLY A 105 -7.84 26.08 11.00
C GLY A 105 -6.84 24.93 10.96
N PHE A 106 -6.85 24.08 9.93
CA PHE A 106 -5.81 23.09 9.68
C PHE A 106 -4.65 23.74 8.92
N ARG A 107 -3.43 23.42 9.32
CA ARG A 107 -2.16 23.81 8.71
C ARG A 107 -1.21 22.64 8.80
N GLY A 108 -0.17 22.64 7.97
CA GLY A 108 0.86 21.60 8.01
C GLY A 108 1.53 21.50 9.38
N GLU A 109 1.81 22.64 10.03
CA GLU A 109 2.48 22.62 11.34
C GLU A 109 1.61 22.18 12.53
N ASN A 110 0.28 22.17 12.38
CA ASN A 110 -0.66 21.93 13.49
C ASN A 110 -1.54 20.70 13.31
N SER A 111 -1.29 19.91 12.26
CA SER A 111 -2.09 18.74 11.90
C SER A 111 -1.19 17.57 11.56
N ILE A 112 -1.57 16.36 11.95
CA ILE A 112 -0.92 15.15 11.44
C ILE A 112 -1.75 14.52 10.33
N ALA A 113 -1.10 14.21 9.22
CA ALA A 113 -1.70 13.41 8.16
C ALA A 113 -1.53 11.91 8.45
N MET A 114 -2.61 11.16 8.24
CA MET A 114 -2.59 9.70 8.18
C MET A 114 -2.90 9.28 6.75
N THR A 115 -2.00 8.51 6.15
CA THR A 115 -2.06 8.16 4.72
C THR A 115 -2.25 6.65 4.56
N ASN A 116 -3.28 6.24 3.82
CA ASN A 116 -3.55 4.85 3.47
C ASN A 116 -3.61 4.72 1.94
N LEU A 117 -2.61 4.04 1.37
CA LEU A 117 -2.50 3.78 -0.06
C LEU A 117 -2.28 2.27 -0.30
N CYS A 118 -2.28 1.88 -1.58
CA CYS A 118 -1.77 0.56 -1.94
C CYS A 118 -0.27 0.46 -1.62
N ARG A 119 0.22 -0.74 -1.31
CA ARG A 119 1.66 -1.01 -1.15
C ARG A 119 2.47 -0.92 -2.46
N ASP A 120 1.80 -0.75 -3.60
CA ASP A 120 2.43 -0.58 -4.91
C ASP A 120 3.28 0.70 -4.94
N GLU A 121 4.51 0.63 -5.47
CA GLU A 121 5.47 1.74 -5.44
C GLU A 121 4.99 2.97 -6.20
N VAL A 122 4.09 2.78 -7.16
CA VAL A 122 3.54 3.86 -8.00
C VAL A 122 2.72 4.88 -7.20
N THR A 123 2.27 4.51 -6.00
CA THR A 123 1.48 5.39 -5.12
C THR A 123 2.34 6.42 -4.37
N THR A 124 3.67 6.30 -4.44
CA THR A 124 4.61 7.15 -3.71
C THR A 124 4.46 8.63 -4.05
N VAL A 125 4.09 8.97 -5.30
CA VAL A 125 3.93 10.37 -5.73
C VAL A 125 2.90 11.12 -4.89
N LEU A 126 1.72 10.51 -4.64
CA LEU A 126 0.69 11.14 -3.82
C LEU A 126 1.10 11.22 -2.36
N LYS A 127 1.75 10.17 -1.84
CA LYS A 127 2.29 10.14 -0.48
C LYS A 127 3.26 11.31 -0.26
N ASP A 128 4.22 11.49 -1.16
CA ASP A 128 5.24 12.53 -1.05
C ASP A 128 4.61 13.94 -1.10
N LYS A 129 3.55 14.12 -1.89
CA LYS A 129 2.80 15.39 -1.94
C LYS A 129 2.04 15.67 -0.65
N ILE A 130 1.41 14.67 -0.06
CA ILE A 130 0.78 14.78 1.27
C ILE A 130 1.84 15.12 2.32
N GLU A 131 2.98 14.44 2.32
CA GLU A 131 4.05 14.66 3.28
C GLU A 131 4.74 16.01 3.10
N SER A 132 4.75 16.55 1.89
CA SER A 132 5.22 17.91 1.63
C SER A 132 4.30 18.97 2.25
N ALA A 133 2.99 18.72 2.31
CA ALA A 133 2.01 19.66 2.86
C ALA A 133 1.85 19.55 4.39
N PHE A 134 1.94 18.33 4.94
CA PHE A 134 1.64 18.05 6.36
C PHE A 134 2.86 17.60 7.18
N GLY A 135 4.05 17.58 6.59
CA GLY A 135 5.23 16.95 7.20
C GLY A 135 5.14 15.42 7.19
N GLY A 136 5.90 14.75 8.07
CA GLY A 136 5.91 13.29 8.13
C GLY A 136 4.52 12.70 8.42
N SER A 137 3.97 11.92 7.48
CA SER A 137 2.66 11.30 7.63
C SER A 137 2.73 9.91 8.27
N PHE A 138 1.70 9.55 9.04
CA PHE A 138 1.57 8.18 9.57
C PHE A 138 0.95 7.28 8.50
N ASN A 139 1.74 6.37 7.93
CA ASN A 139 1.34 5.56 6.78
C ASN A 139 0.78 4.20 7.21
N THR A 140 -0.37 3.79 6.64
CA THR A 140 -1.07 2.54 6.98
C THR A 140 -1.40 1.66 5.78
N ASN A 141 -0.63 1.83 4.72
CA ASN A 141 -0.80 1.19 3.43
C ASN A 141 -1.07 -0.32 3.56
N GLY A 142 -1.87 -0.85 2.63
CA GLY A 142 -2.25 -2.25 2.53
C GLY A 142 -2.36 -2.69 1.07
N LEU A 143 -2.41 -3.99 0.78
CA LEU A 143 -2.66 -4.46 -0.58
C LEU A 143 -4.01 -3.90 -1.09
N GLY A 144 -4.02 -3.24 -2.26
CA GLY A 144 -5.22 -2.56 -2.76
C GLY A 144 -5.77 -1.47 -1.83
N ALA A 145 -4.92 -0.89 -0.97
CA ALA A 145 -5.28 0.07 0.09
C ALA A 145 -6.21 -0.49 1.17
N VAL A 146 -6.23 -1.82 1.38
CA VAL A 146 -7.05 -2.42 2.45
C VAL A 146 -6.55 -2.01 3.85
N LEU A 147 -7.44 -1.47 4.67
CA LEU A 147 -7.13 -1.10 6.06
C LEU A 147 -7.10 -2.33 6.99
N THR A 148 -5.89 -2.78 7.33
CA THR A 148 -5.61 -3.86 8.30
C THR A 148 -4.88 -3.39 9.56
N CYS A 149 -4.44 -2.12 9.62
CA CYS A 149 -3.78 -1.53 10.80
C CYS A 149 -4.69 -1.52 12.05
N GLY A 150 -6.01 -1.55 11.85
CA GLY A 150 -7.01 -1.59 12.89
C GLY A 150 -7.04 -0.33 13.77
N VAL A 151 -7.90 -0.36 14.79
CA VAL A 151 -8.05 0.75 15.74
C VAL A 151 -6.75 1.00 16.50
N THR A 152 -5.98 -0.05 16.79
CA THR A 152 -4.67 0.07 17.45
C THR A 152 -3.68 0.85 16.58
N GLY A 153 -3.56 0.52 15.29
CA GLY A 153 -2.69 1.25 14.37
C GLY A 153 -3.12 2.70 14.17
N ILE A 154 -4.42 2.95 14.05
CA ILE A 154 -4.95 4.33 13.98
C ILE A 154 -4.56 5.10 15.24
N LYS A 155 -4.86 4.59 16.45
CA LYS A 155 -4.56 5.27 17.72
C LYS A 155 -3.06 5.53 17.91
N ALA A 156 -2.19 4.64 17.44
CA ALA A 156 -0.75 4.86 17.45
C ALA A 156 -0.34 6.06 16.57
N GLY A 157 -0.99 6.26 15.43
CA GLY A 157 -0.80 7.46 14.61
C GLY A 157 -1.35 8.74 15.27
N LEU A 158 -2.51 8.66 15.93
CA LEU A 158 -3.13 9.83 16.55
C LEU A 158 -2.33 10.40 17.73
N SER A 159 -1.57 9.57 18.44
CA SER A 159 -0.72 10.06 19.54
C SER A 159 0.45 10.95 19.10
N HIS A 160 0.63 11.16 17.80
CA HIS A 160 1.71 11.98 17.24
C HIS A 160 1.24 13.35 16.74
N SER A 161 -0.05 13.69 16.88
CA SER A 161 -0.54 14.99 16.42
C SER A 161 0.08 16.12 17.23
N PRO A 162 0.57 17.20 16.58
CA PRO A 162 1.01 18.38 17.30
C PRO A 162 -0.19 19.06 17.97
N LEU A 163 0.04 19.64 19.15
CA LEU A 163 -0.92 20.55 19.75
C LEU A 163 -0.81 21.90 19.05
N SER A 164 -1.93 22.38 18.51
CA SER A 164 -2.01 23.73 17.97
C SER A 164 -1.67 24.75 19.04
N VAL A 165 -0.74 25.65 18.71
CA VAL A 165 -0.30 26.72 19.62
C VAL A 165 -1.40 27.77 19.88
N GLU A 166 -2.41 27.84 19.03
CA GLU A 166 -3.49 28.83 19.13
C GLU A 166 -4.59 28.40 20.11
N ASP A 167 -4.94 27.11 20.13
CA ASP A 167 -6.11 26.60 20.86
C ASP A 167 -5.86 25.30 21.64
N GLY A 168 -4.63 24.76 21.60
CA GLY A 168 -4.25 23.54 22.30
C GLY A 168 -4.91 22.27 21.77
N ARG A 169 -5.56 22.30 20.60
CA ARG A 169 -6.24 21.13 20.02
C ARG A 169 -5.34 20.33 19.10
N GLU A 170 -5.48 19.01 19.16
CA GLU A 170 -4.94 18.07 18.18
C GLU A 170 -5.80 18.10 16.90
N ARG A 171 -5.15 17.97 15.74
CA ARG A 171 -5.82 17.92 14.43
C ARG A 171 -5.29 16.75 13.61
N TYR A 172 -6.20 16.11 12.90
CA TYR A 172 -5.93 14.89 12.14
C TYR A 172 -6.55 15.00 10.75
N VAL A 173 -5.80 14.64 9.71
CA VAL A 173 -6.29 14.56 8.34
C VAL A 173 -6.06 13.14 7.83
N PHE A 174 -7.12 12.48 7.39
CA PHE A 174 -7.05 11.09 6.92
C PHE A 174 -7.18 11.06 5.40
N PHE A 175 -6.16 10.53 4.73
CA PHE A 175 -6.11 10.29 3.30
C PHE A 175 -6.20 8.79 3.05
N SER A 176 -7.14 8.35 2.22
CA SER A 176 -7.30 6.93 1.88
C SER A 176 -7.66 6.79 0.40
N PHE A 177 -6.79 6.16 -0.38
CA PHE A 177 -6.99 6.01 -1.81
C PHE A 177 -6.63 4.61 -2.29
N PRO A 178 -7.57 3.83 -2.87
CA PRO A 178 -7.19 2.81 -3.83
C PRO A 178 -6.57 3.48 -5.06
N HIS A 179 -5.97 2.70 -5.95
CA HIS A 179 -5.39 3.25 -7.18
C HIS A 179 -5.70 2.38 -8.39
N THR A 180 -5.60 2.98 -9.56
CA THR A 180 -5.60 2.31 -10.86
C THR A 180 -4.61 3.03 -11.78
N ALA A 181 -4.34 2.46 -12.93
CA ALA A 181 -3.56 3.10 -13.99
C ALA A 181 -4.31 3.09 -15.31
N ILE A 182 -4.00 4.05 -16.18
CA ILE A 182 -4.44 4.08 -17.56
C ILE A 182 -3.18 4.34 -18.39
N ASN A 183 -2.77 3.40 -19.23
CA ASN A 183 -1.54 3.54 -20.03
C ASN A 183 -1.70 4.54 -21.18
N GLU A 184 -0.64 4.82 -21.94
CA GLU A 184 -0.65 5.76 -23.07
C GLU A 184 -1.75 5.49 -24.11
N SER A 185 -2.11 4.23 -24.34
CA SER A 185 -3.15 3.80 -25.27
C SER A 185 -4.57 3.92 -24.70
N GLY A 186 -4.72 4.39 -23.47
CA GLY A 186 -6.03 4.49 -22.80
C GLY A 186 -6.50 3.17 -22.17
N GLU A 187 -5.67 2.14 -22.13
CA GLU A 187 -6.02 0.84 -21.55
C GLU A 187 -6.00 0.94 -20.01
N LEU A 188 -7.13 0.62 -19.40
CA LEU A 188 -7.35 0.67 -17.96
C LEU A 188 -6.70 -0.54 -17.25
N GLY A 189 -6.11 -0.28 -16.08
CA GLY A 189 -5.40 -1.25 -15.27
C GLY A 189 -3.97 -1.52 -15.70
N VAL A 190 -3.51 -0.87 -16.77
CA VAL A 190 -2.22 -1.15 -17.41
C VAL A 190 -1.23 -0.05 -17.10
N ILE A 191 0.01 -0.44 -16.79
CA ILE A 191 1.11 0.50 -16.55
C ILE A 191 2.45 -0.03 -17.06
N SER A 192 3.26 0.87 -17.62
CA SER A 192 4.66 0.62 -17.96
C SER A 192 5.55 0.90 -16.75
N ARG A 193 6.45 -0.04 -16.41
CA ARG A 193 7.37 0.10 -15.26
C ARG A 193 8.82 0.23 -15.71
N PRO A 194 9.64 1.07 -15.06
CA PRO A 194 11.04 1.25 -15.46
C PRO A 194 11.80 -0.07 -15.54
N ASN A 195 12.52 -0.27 -16.64
CA ASN A 195 13.35 -1.45 -16.88
C ASN A 195 12.62 -2.80 -16.81
N ARG A 196 11.28 -2.80 -16.96
CA ARG A 196 10.48 -4.02 -17.05
C ARG A 196 9.93 -4.16 -18.47
N PRO A 197 10.38 -5.15 -19.26
CA PRO A 197 9.81 -5.40 -20.57
C PRO A 197 8.32 -5.74 -20.48
N GLY A 198 7.54 -5.17 -21.40
CA GLY A 198 6.10 -5.39 -21.48
C GLY A 198 5.28 -4.58 -20.47
N GLN A 199 3.97 -4.86 -20.47
CA GLN A 199 3.00 -4.16 -19.64
C GLN A 199 2.86 -4.82 -18.26
N SER A 200 2.63 -4.01 -17.22
CA SER A 200 2.30 -4.44 -15.86
C SER A 200 0.89 -4.01 -15.46
N CYS A 201 0.43 -4.44 -14.29
CA CYS A 201 -0.90 -4.12 -13.77
C CYS A 201 -0.83 -3.09 -12.63
N ALA A 202 -1.84 -2.22 -12.52
CA ALA A 202 -2.10 -1.35 -11.38
C ALA A 202 -3.61 -1.01 -11.29
N CYS A 203 -4.32 -1.32 -10.21
CA CYS A 203 -3.89 -2.11 -9.05
C CYS A 203 -3.98 -3.62 -9.32
N GLY A 204 -2.87 -4.34 -9.15
CA GLY A 204 -2.83 -5.80 -9.36
C GLY A 204 -3.79 -6.57 -8.45
N ALA A 205 -3.96 -6.14 -7.21
CA ALA A 205 -4.86 -6.81 -6.27
C ALA A 205 -6.34 -6.59 -6.61
N LEU A 206 -6.72 -5.39 -7.03
CA LEU A 206 -8.09 -5.09 -7.45
C LEU A 206 -8.44 -5.79 -8.76
N ALA A 207 -7.51 -5.84 -9.72
CA ALA A 207 -7.69 -6.57 -10.97
C ALA A 207 -7.86 -8.08 -10.72
N LYS A 208 -7.02 -8.67 -9.85
CA LYS A 208 -7.15 -10.08 -9.43
C LYS A 208 -8.50 -10.34 -8.75
N ALA A 209 -8.90 -9.47 -7.82
CA ALA A 209 -10.17 -9.59 -7.13
C ALA A 209 -11.37 -9.48 -8.09
N LEU A 210 -11.34 -8.54 -9.04
CA LEU A 210 -12.38 -8.40 -10.05
C LEU A 210 -12.51 -9.67 -10.89
N ASN A 211 -11.40 -10.18 -11.42
CA ASN A 211 -11.42 -11.38 -12.25
C ASN A 211 -11.96 -12.60 -11.47
N GLU A 212 -11.48 -12.83 -10.25
CA GLU A 212 -11.96 -13.94 -9.43
C GLU A 212 -13.45 -13.79 -9.07
N LEU A 213 -13.93 -12.58 -8.79
CA LEU A 213 -15.36 -12.34 -8.48
C LEU A 213 -16.26 -12.49 -9.71
N GLN A 214 -15.76 -12.17 -10.91
CA GLN A 214 -16.45 -12.42 -12.18
C GLN A 214 -16.58 -13.92 -12.49
N VAL A 215 -15.53 -14.69 -12.20
CA VAL A 215 -15.48 -16.14 -12.48
C VAL A 215 -16.21 -16.96 -11.42
N GLU A 216 -15.97 -16.67 -10.14
CA GLU A 216 -16.47 -17.47 -9.01
C GLU A 216 -17.84 -16.98 -8.49
N GLY A 217 -18.18 -15.73 -8.79
CA GLY A 217 -19.35 -15.05 -8.24
C GLY A 217 -19.16 -14.55 -6.80
N LEU A 218 -20.18 -13.83 -6.31
CA LEU A 218 -20.16 -13.18 -4.99
C LEU A 218 -20.38 -14.15 -3.83
N SER A 219 -21.25 -15.15 -3.99
CA SER A 219 -21.67 -16.07 -2.91
C SER A 219 -20.50 -16.76 -2.20
N PRO A 220 -19.54 -17.42 -2.89
CA PRO A 220 -18.41 -18.07 -2.22
C PRO A 220 -17.40 -17.07 -1.61
N ASN A 221 -17.45 -15.80 -2.01
CA ASN A 221 -16.50 -14.77 -1.62
C ASN A 221 -17.04 -13.81 -0.55
N CYS A 222 -18.35 -13.76 -0.33
CA CYS A 222 -19.01 -13.03 0.75
C CYS A 222 -18.90 -13.75 2.10
N ARG A 223 -17.68 -13.98 2.58
CA ARG A 223 -17.44 -14.61 3.89
C ARG A 223 -17.80 -13.65 5.02
N VAL A 224 -18.04 -14.21 6.21
CA VAL A 224 -18.28 -13.40 7.43
C VAL A 224 -17.03 -12.59 7.79
N PRO A 225 -17.16 -11.36 8.32
CA PRO A 225 -16.01 -10.60 8.79
C PRO A 225 -15.21 -11.34 9.87
N GLY A 226 -13.88 -11.17 9.86
CA GLY A 226 -12.96 -11.77 10.84
C GLY A 226 -12.24 -13.04 10.35
N VAL A 227 -12.62 -13.60 9.21
CA VAL A 227 -11.89 -14.71 8.58
C VAL A 227 -10.95 -14.22 7.50
N HIS A 228 -9.85 -14.93 7.29
CA HIS A 228 -8.87 -14.66 6.24
C HIS A 228 -8.11 -15.94 5.90
N ASP A 229 -7.51 -15.98 4.72
CA ASP A 229 -6.53 -17.00 4.35
C ASP A 229 -5.20 -16.68 5.08
N PRO A 230 -4.65 -17.61 5.90
CA PRO A 230 -3.38 -17.39 6.57
C PRO A 230 -2.19 -17.13 5.64
N LEU A 231 -2.24 -17.62 4.39
CA LEU A 231 -1.16 -17.42 3.41
C LEU A 231 -1.32 -16.13 2.60
N ASP A 232 -2.52 -15.55 2.57
CA ASP A 232 -2.80 -14.30 1.85
C ASP A 232 -3.78 -13.41 2.65
N PRO A 233 -3.38 -12.94 3.85
CA PRO A 233 -4.30 -12.30 4.79
C PRO A 233 -4.86 -10.98 4.24
N GLU A 234 -4.02 -10.12 3.66
CA GLU A 234 -4.48 -8.83 3.13
C GLU A 234 -5.40 -9.00 1.93
N TYR A 235 -5.00 -9.84 0.96
CA TYR A 235 -5.79 -10.06 -0.24
C TYR A 235 -7.14 -10.71 0.09
N SER A 236 -7.16 -11.75 0.93
CA SER A 236 -8.41 -12.42 1.29
C SER A 236 -9.35 -11.49 2.06
N ILE A 237 -8.84 -10.65 2.97
CA ILE A 237 -9.63 -9.62 3.65
C ILE A 237 -10.18 -8.59 2.63
N LEU A 238 -9.33 -8.10 1.72
CA LEU A 238 -9.70 -7.17 0.66
C LEU A 238 -10.83 -7.75 -0.21
N LYS A 239 -10.61 -8.92 -0.82
CA LYS A 239 -11.57 -9.58 -1.73
C LYS A 239 -12.91 -9.82 -1.04
N GLN A 240 -12.90 -10.27 0.21
CA GLN A 240 -14.13 -10.49 0.96
C GLN A 240 -14.87 -9.18 1.30
N ARG A 241 -14.15 -8.09 1.61
CA ARG A 241 -14.75 -6.77 1.81
C ARG A 241 -15.39 -6.25 0.52
N LEU A 242 -14.67 -6.34 -0.60
CA LEU A 242 -15.18 -5.98 -1.93
C LEU A 242 -16.42 -6.80 -2.28
N ALA A 243 -16.38 -8.12 -2.15
CA ALA A 243 -17.52 -8.99 -2.44
C ALA A 243 -18.77 -8.60 -1.62
N ARG A 244 -18.60 -8.33 -0.32
CA ARG A 244 -19.69 -7.86 0.54
C ARG A 244 -20.21 -6.49 0.11
N ARG A 245 -19.33 -5.56 -0.27
CA ARG A 245 -19.70 -4.22 -0.74
C ARG A 245 -20.47 -4.26 -2.05
N ILE A 246 -20.00 -5.03 -3.03
CA ILE A 246 -20.69 -5.23 -4.32
C ILE A 246 -22.08 -5.81 -4.10
N ARG A 247 -22.20 -6.85 -3.26
CA ARG A 247 -23.50 -7.43 -2.90
C ARG A 247 -24.42 -6.42 -2.20
N TYR A 248 -23.88 -5.61 -1.29
CA TYR A 248 -24.63 -4.57 -0.59
C TYR A 248 -25.21 -3.52 -1.54
N GLU A 249 -24.43 -3.11 -2.53
CA GLU A 249 -24.83 -2.14 -3.57
C GLU A 249 -25.66 -2.76 -4.71
N ARG A 250 -25.88 -4.09 -4.70
CA ARG A 250 -26.60 -4.84 -5.75
C ARG A 250 -25.97 -4.68 -7.14
N LEU A 251 -24.64 -4.64 -7.18
CA LEU A 251 -23.88 -4.62 -8.41
C LEU A 251 -23.59 -6.05 -8.88
N GLU A 252 -23.45 -6.22 -10.20
CA GLU A 252 -23.14 -7.51 -10.83
C GLU A 252 -21.68 -7.51 -11.31
N PRO A 253 -20.77 -8.29 -10.70
CA PRO A 253 -19.34 -8.29 -11.06
C PRO A 253 -19.07 -8.50 -12.55
N ILE A 254 -19.91 -9.30 -13.22
CA ILE A 254 -19.78 -9.61 -14.65
C ILE A 254 -19.96 -8.38 -15.55
N LEU A 255 -20.62 -7.33 -15.06
CA LEU A 255 -20.83 -6.07 -15.77
C LEU A 255 -19.83 -4.98 -15.37
N MET A 256 -19.01 -5.23 -14.35
CA MET A 256 -18.06 -4.26 -13.81
C MET A 256 -16.73 -4.32 -14.57
N ASP A 257 -16.14 -3.15 -14.81
CA ASP A 257 -14.73 -3.06 -15.19
C ASP A 257 -13.84 -2.70 -13.99
N LEU A 258 -12.55 -2.45 -14.24
CA LEU A 258 -11.61 -2.11 -13.17
C LEU A 258 -11.87 -0.72 -12.57
N SER A 259 -12.51 0.19 -13.30
CA SER A 259 -12.86 1.53 -12.79
C SER A 259 -14.00 1.41 -11.78
N ASP A 260 -15.00 0.57 -12.08
CA ASP A 260 -16.06 0.21 -11.14
C ASP A 260 -15.50 -0.46 -9.89
N MET A 261 -14.59 -1.44 -10.06
CA MET A 261 -13.95 -2.12 -8.92
C MET A 261 -13.13 -1.15 -8.06
N THR A 262 -12.40 -0.23 -8.70
CA THR A 262 -11.60 0.79 -7.99
C THR A 262 -12.50 1.74 -7.21
N ALA A 263 -13.64 2.13 -7.79
CA ALA A 263 -14.63 2.96 -7.12
C ALA A 263 -15.33 2.22 -5.97
N VAL A 264 -15.62 0.92 -6.11
CA VAL A 264 -16.12 0.08 -5.01
C VAL A 264 -15.09 -0.06 -3.90
N ALA A 265 -13.80 -0.14 -4.22
CA ALA A 265 -12.74 -0.20 -3.22
C ALA A 265 -12.57 1.10 -2.41
N GLU A 266 -13.02 2.24 -2.97
CA GLU A 266 -13.00 3.54 -2.31
C GLU A 266 -14.14 3.69 -1.28
N ARG A 267 -15.29 3.05 -1.50
CA ARG A 267 -16.53 3.14 -0.69
C ARG A 267 -16.68 2.10 0.42
#